data_AF-A0A914KXH0-F1
#
_entry.id   AF-A0A914KXH0-F1
#
_cell.length_a   1.000
_cell.length_b   1.000
_cell.length_c   1.000
_cell.angle_alpha   90.00
_cell.angle_beta   90.00
_cell.angle_gamma   90.00
#
_symmetry.space_group_name_H-M   'P 1'
#
loop_
_entity.id
_entity.type
_entity.pdbx_description
1 polymer ?
#
loop_
_entity_poly.entity_id
_entity_poly.type
_entity_poly.pdbx_seq_one_letter_code
_entity_poly.pdbx_strand_id
1 'polypeptide(L)'
;MPFFYNLDLTDIIYQLTYISLPLLSLANICYSCNKQSKTVILPDGVPLIEVYGGEYYKGDLTLNKLLQKIFITAMEPYNRVKIDDEEYVLIRAIIFSHFVTNGLSKEGQKFLLSESEKYCGILMRMLQKRYGQLRGATRYAELLHIVEFCFKCGYNSSIFFNYLVNVADQGRFEKVMPAPFIDLCLQCKNVK
;
A
#
# COMPACT_ATOMS: atom_id res chain seq x y z
N MET A 1 -3.65 -9.28 10.68
CA MET A 1 -2.67 -9.60 11.74
C MET A 1 -3.41 -9.91 13.02
N PRO A 2 -3.04 -10.95 13.81
CA PRO A 2 -3.80 -11.38 14.98
C PRO A 2 -4.02 -10.30 16.05
N PHE A 3 -3.10 -9.34 16.20
CA PHE A 3 -3.23 -8.27 17.20
C PHE A 3 -4.35 -7.27 16.89
N PHE A 4 -4.89 -7.23 15.67
CA PHE A 4 -5.99 -6.33 15.31
C PHE A 4 -7.26 -6.61 16.11
N TYR A 5 -7.49 -7.86 16.50
CA TYR A 5 -8.67 -8.24 17.29
C TYR A 5 -8.66 -7.65 18.71
N ASN A 6 -7.54 -7.06 19.14
CA ASN A 6 -7.39 -6.43 20.44
C ASN A 6 -7.53 -4.89 20.38
N LEU A 7 -7.74 -4.32 19.19
CA LEU A 7 -8.04 -2.89 19.01
C LEU A 7 -9.55 -2.66 18.99
N ASP A 8 -9.96 -1.49 19.46
CA ASP A 8 -11.34 -1.05 19.30
C ASP A 8 -11.68 -0.87 17.82
N LEU A 9 -12.93 -1.15 17.46
CA LEU A 9 -13.40 -1.09 16.07
C LEU A 9 -13.11 0.27 15.41
N THR A 10 -13.31 1.36 16.15
CA THR A 10 -13.02 2.73 15.69
C THR A 10 -11.54 2.89 15.34
N ASP A 11 -10.64 2.40 16.19
CA ASP A 11 -9.20 2.45 15.95
C ASP A 11 -8.79 1.58 14.76
N ILE A 12 -9.42 0.40 14.61
CA ILE A 12 -9.23 -0.46 13.43
C ILE A 12 -9.60 0.29 12.15
N ILE A 13 -10.73 1.01 12.13
CA ILE A 13 -11.18 1.78 10.96
C ILE A 13 -10.18 2.88 10.61
N TYR A 14 -9.75 3.69 11.59
CA TYR A 14 -8.76 4.74 11.37
C TYR A 14 -7.43 4.17 10.88
N GLN A 15 -6.97 3.09 11.52
CA GLN A 15 -5.75 2.41 11.15
C GLN A 15 -5.81 1.91 9.71
N LEU A 16 -6.83 1.14 9.35
CA LEU A 16 -6.99 0.58 8.01
C LEU A 16 -7.08 1.67 6.94
N THR A 17 -7.73 2.80 7.23
CA THR A 17 -7.79 3.94 6.31
C THR A 17 -6.39 4.46 5.97
N TYR A 18 -5.48 4.44 6.93
CA TYR A 18 -4.12 4.94 6.75
C TYR A 18 -3.17 3.93 6.11
N ILE A 19 -3.25 2.64 6.50
CA ILE A 19 -2.26 1.63 6.10
C ILE A 19 -2.61 0.82 4.85
N SER A 20 -3.86 0.89 4.36
CA SER A 20 -4.33 0.03 3.25
C SER A 20 -3.56 0.25 1.94
N LEU A 21 -3.38 1.50 1.50
CA LEU A 21 -2.66 1.80 0.27
C LEU A 21 -1.15 1.50 0.36
N PRO A 22 -0.45 1.79 1.48
CA PRO A 22 0.91 1.30 1.70
C PRO A 22 1.03 -0.23 1.62
N LEU A 23 0.11 -0.97 2.25
CA LEU A 23 0.09 -2.43 2.21
C LEU A 23 -0.18 -2.98 0.82
N LEU A 24 -1.12 -2.38 0.08
CA LEU A 24 -1.42 -2.74 -1.30
C LEU A 24 -0.19 -2.52 -2.20
N SER A 25 0.49 -1.38 -2.01
CA SER A 25 1.71 -1.03 -2.75
C SER A 25 2.79 -2.08 -2.51
N LEU A 26 3.07 -2.40 -1.24
CA LEU A 26 4.04 -3.42 -0.86
C LEU A 26 3.70 -4.79 -1.46
N ALA A 27 2.44 -5.22 -1.37
CA ALA A 27 2.01 -6.52 -1.87
C ALA A 27 2.20 -6.63 -3.40
N ASN A 28 1.72 -5.66 -4.15
CA ASN A 28 1.79 -5.68 -5.61
C ASN A 28 3.22 -5.57 -6.12
N ILE A 29 4.04 -4.70 -5.51
CA ILE A 29 5.42 -4.50 -5.92
C ILE A 29 6.27 -5.73 -5.58
N CYS A 30 6.19 -6.27 -4.36
CA CYS A 30 6.93 -7.49 -4.00
C CYS A 30 6.54 -8.68 -4.89
N TYR A 31 5.26 -8.87 -5.18
CA TYR A 31 4.81 -9.89 -6.13
C TYR A 31 5.49 -9.72 -7.50
N SER A 32 5.48 -8.49 -8.01
CA SER A 32 6.05 -8.15 -9.32
C SER A 32 7.58 -8.31 -9.37
N CYS A 33 8.28 -7.92 -8.30
CA CYS A 33 9.73 -8.12 -8.13
C CYS A 33 10.09 -9.60 -8.13
N ASN A 34 9.31 -10.44 -7.42
CA ASN A 34 9.52 -11.88 -7.38
C ASN A 34 9.33 -12.54 -8.75
N LYS A 35 8.50 -11.94 -9.61
CA LYS A 35 8.33 -12.34 -11.02
C LYS A 35 9.32 -11.68 -11.97
N GLN A 36 10.28 -10.91 -11.46
CA GLN A 36 11.28 -10.16 -12.25
C GLN A 36 10.63 -9.21 -13.28
N SER A 37 9.43 -8.73 -12.98
CA SER A 37 8.73 -7.78 -13.84
C SER A 37 9.35 -6.39 -13.75
N LYS A 38 9.35 -5.67 -14.87
CA LYS A 38 9.79 -4.26 -14.93
C LYS A 38 8.75 -3.27 -14.41
N THR A 39 7.52 -3.73 -14.23
CA THR A 39 6.38 -2.92 -13.78
C THR A 39 5.51 -3.74 -12.83
N VAL A 40 4.63 -3.07 -12.10
CA VAL A 40 3.63 -3.74 -11.28
C VAL A 40 2.67 -4.54 -12.17
N ILE A 41 2.55 -5.83 -11.88
CA ILE A 41 1.68 -6.78 -12.59
C ILE A 41 0.63 -7.36 -11.66
N LEU A 42 -0.50 -7.73 -12.23
CA LEU A 42 -1.55 -8.50 -11.56
C LEU A 42 -1.16 -9.99 -11.46
N PRO A 43 -1.86 -10.79 -10.63
CA PRO A 43 -1.58 -12.23 -10.48
C PRO A 43 -1.65 -13.02 -11.79
N ASP A 44 -2.45 -12.58 -12.75
CA ASP A 44 -2.57 -13.15 -14.10
C ASP A 44 -1.42 -12.76 -15.05
N GLY A 45 -0.50 -11.90 -14.59
CA GLY A 45 0.64 -11.40 -15.36
C GLY A 45 0.38 -10.12 -16.14
N VAL A 46 -0.84 -9.58 -16.12
CA VAL A 46 -1.17 -8.35 -16.85
C VAL A 46 -0.52 -7.14 -16.17
N PRO A 47 0.25 -6.30 -16.91
CA PRO A 47 0.77 -5.05 -16.39
C PRO A 47 -0.35 -4.08 -16.01
N LEU A 48 -0.30 -3.53 -14.79
CA LEU A 48 -1.30 -2.58 -14.30
C LEU A 48 -1.34 -1.30 -15.14
N ILE A 49 -0.24 -0.93 -15.80
CA ILE A 49 -0.21 0.21 -16.72
C ILE A 49 -1.08 -0.02 -17.97
N GLU A 50 -1.21 -1.26 -18.45
CA GLU A 50 -2.00 -1.59 -19.64
C GLU A 50 -3.50 -1.47 -19.39
N VAL A 51 -3.95 -1.65 -18.14
CA VAL A 51 -5.34 -1.41 -17.72
C VAL A 51 -5.80 0.01 -18.05
N TYR A 52 -4.85 0.96 -18.09
CA TYR A 52 -5.09 2.36 -18.40
C TYR A 52 -4.53 2.78 -19.78
N GLY A 53 -4.13 1.83 -20.61
CA GLY A 53 -3.54 2.06 -21.94
C GLY A 53 -4.54 2.21 -23.09
N GLY A 54 -5.85 2.08 -22.82
CA GLY A 54 -6.90 2.16 -23.84
C GLY A 54 -7.11 3.57 -24.42
N GLU A 55 -7.86 3.65 -25.53
CA GLU A 55 -8.15 4.91 -26.23
C GLU A 55 -8.76 5.99 -25.33
N TYR A 56 -9.52 5.57 -24.31
CA TYR A 56 -10.18 6.47 -23.37
C TYR A 56 -9.21 7.37 -22.59
N TYR A 57 -8.06 6.82 -22.17
CA TYR A 57 -7.04 7.55 -21.41
C TYR A 57 -5.95 8.15 -22.30
N LYS A 58 -6.12 8.03 -23.63
CA LYS A 58 -5.13 8.47 -24.61
C LYS A 58 -4.98 10.00 -24.55
N GLY A 59 -3.72 10.44 -24.40
CA GLY A 59 -3.38 11.86 -24.34
C GLY A 59 -3.47 12.49 -22.94
N ASP A 60 -3.93 11.77 -21.91
CA ASP A 60 -3.91 12.28 -20.54
C ASP A 60 -2.48 12.20 -19.97
N LEU A 61 -1.72 13.29 -20.13
CA LEU A 61 -0.35 13.38 -19.65
C LEU A 61 -0.23 13.31 -18.12
N THR A 62 -1.27 13.73 -17.39
CA THR A 62 -1.26 13.72 -15.92
C THR A 62 -1.43 12.31 -15.41
N LEU A 63 -2.44 11.59 -15.94
CA LEU A 63 -2.66 10.19 -15.64
C LEU A 63 -1.43 9.36 -15.98
N ASN A 64 -0.86 9.55 -17.17
CA ASN A 64 0.35 8.83 -17.59
C ASN A 64 1.53 9.05 -16.64
N LYS A 65 1.76 10.28 -16.17
CA LYS A 65 2.80 10.57 -15.15
C LYS A 65 2.52 9.87 -13.83
N LEU A 66 1.26 9.85 -13.39
CA LEU A 66 0.86 9.18 -12.15
C LEU A 66 1.06 7.66 -12.26
N LEU A 67 0.62 7.05 -13.36
CA LEU A 67 0.82 5.62 -13.66
C LEU A 67 2.30 5.23 -13.67
N GLN A 68 3.14 5.99 -14.37
CA GLN A 68 4.59 5.79 -14.41
C GLN A 68 5.17 5.82 -12.99
N LYS A 69 4.76 6.80 -12.18
CA LYS A 69 5.23 6.96 -10.80
C LYS A 69 4.87 5.77 -9.92
N ILE A 70 3.62 5.28 -9.98
CA ILE A 70 3.11 4.24 -9.07
C ILE A 70 3.40 2.81 -9.54
N PHE A 71 3.51 2.56 -10.86
CA PHE A 71 3.66 1.21 -11.41
C PHE A 71 5.03 0.91 -11.99
N ILE A 72 5.88 1.91 -12.24
CA ILE A 72 7.22 1.70 -12.81
C ILE A 72 8.28 2.25 -11.86
N THR A 73 8.27 3.55 -11.58
CA THR A 73 9.30 4.17 -10.71
C THR A 73 9.27 3.60 -9.29
N ALA A 74 8.07 3.28 -8.78
CA ALA A 74 7.93 2.66 -7.46
C ALA A 74 8.62 1.30 -7.31
N MET A 75 8.92 0.59 -8.41
CA MET A 75 9.60 -0.71 -8.37
C MET A 75 11.10 -0.61 -8.01
N GLU A 76 11.74 0.52 -8.30
CA GLU A 76 13.21 0.66 -8.27
C GLU A 76 13.81 0.39 -6.88
N PRO A 77 13.30 0.97 -5.77
CA PRO A 77 13.81 0.67 -4.44
C PRO A 77 13.68 -0.80 -4.04
N TYR A 78 12.59 -1.46 -4.44
CA TYR A 78 12.34 -2.86 -4.09
C TYR A 78 13.24 -3.81 -4.87
N ASN A 79 13.43 -3.55 -6.17
CA ASN A 79 14.37 -4.30 -7.01
C ASN A 79 15.82 -4.19 -6.50
N ARG A 80 16.18 -3.03 -5.93
CA ARG A 80 17.51 -2.82 -5.33
C ARG A 80 17.65 -3.55 -3.99
N VAL A 81 16.67 -3.41 -3.10
CA VAL A 81 16.73 -3.97 -1.75
C VAL A 81 16.58 -5.48 -1.74
N LYS A 82 15.82 -6.07 -2.68
CA LYS A 82 15.59 -7.53 -2.78
C LYS A 82 15.13 -8.12 -1.45
N ILE A 83 13.91 -7.77 -1.08
CA ILE A 83 13.27 -8.21 0.16
C ILE A 83 12.94 -9.70 0.03
N ASP A 84 13.33 -10.50 1.02
CA ASP A 84 12.93 -11.92 1.09
C ASP A 84 11.59 -12.12 1.81
N ASP A 85 11.10 -13.36 1.85
CA ASP A 85 9.78 -13.67 2.43
C ASP A 85 9.68 -13.37 3.93
N GLU A 86 10.75 -13.63 4.70
CA GLU A 86 10.76 -13.37 6.15
C GLU A 86 10.78 -11.86 6.43
N GLU A 87 11.61 -11.12 5.68
CA GLU A 87 11.67 -9.65 5.71
C GLU A 87 10.32 -9.04 5.31
N TYR A 88 9.69 -9.55 4.24
CA TYR A 88 8.39 -9.09 3.75
C TYR A 88 7.29 -9.22 4.81
N VAL A 89 7.20 -10.38 5.49
CA VAL A 89 6.19 -10.59 6.54
C VAL A 89 6.40 -9.62 7.71
N LEU A 90 7.64 -9.38 8.12
CA LEU A 90 7.96 -8.46 9.22
C LEU A 90 7.73 -7.00 8.83
N ILE A 91 8.06 -6.59 7.60
CA ILE A 91 7.74 -5.25 7.08
C ILE A 91 6.23 -5.04 7.08
N ARG A 92 5.44 -6.03 6.63
CA ARG A 92 3.97 -5.97 6.71
C ARG A 92 3.51 -5.81 8.15
N ALA A 93 4.10 -6.55 9.09
CA ALA A 93 3.78 -6.44 10.51
C ALA A 93 4.00 -5.02 11.04
N ILE A 94 5.16 -4.43 10.71
CA ILE A 94 5.52 -3.05 11.09
C ILE A 94 4.54 -2.03 10.51
N ILE A 95 4.15 -2.17 9.25
CA ILE A 95 3.13 -1.30 8.62
C ILE A 95 1.78 -1.48 9.32
N PHE A 96 1.38 -2.73 9.59
CA PHE A 96 0.14 -3.04 10.30
C PHE A 96 0.09 -2.41 11.70
N SER A 97 1.21 -2.36 12.40
CA SER A 97 1.35 -1.77 13.73
C SER A 97 1.70 -0.28 13.73
N HIS A 98 1.54 0.43 12.60
CA HIS A 98 1.83 1.85 12.55
C HIS A 98 0.98 2.62 13.57
N PHE A 99 1.58 3.48 14.39
CA PHE A 99 0.88 4.12 15.51
C PHE A 99 0.64 5.62 15.31
N VAL A 100 1.25 6.23 14.29
CA VAL A 100 1.12 7.66 13.99
C VAL A 100 -0.02 7.86 12.99
N THR A 101 -1.24 7.55 13.43
CA THR A 101 -2.45 7.70 12.60
C THR A 101 -3.43 8.66 13.26
N ASN A 102 -3.83 9.69 12.50
CA ASN A 102 -4.84 10.64 12.95
C ASN A 102 -6.18 9.92 13.18
N GLY A 103 -6.80 10.17 14.33
CA GLY A 103 -8.09 9.59 14.71
C GLY A 103 -7.99 8.38 15.65
N LEU A 104 -6.81 7.80 15.84
CA LEU A 104 -6.60 6.76 16.86
C LEU A 104 -6.77 7.31 18.28
N SER A 105 -7.41 6.51 19.14
CA SER A 105 -7.44 6.72 20.59
C SER A 105 -6.03 6.67 21.19
N LYS A 106 -5.86 7.21 22.41
CA LYS A 106 -4.56 7.18 23.11
C LYS A 106 -4.15 5.74 23.44
N GLU A 107 -5.13 4.93 23.82
CA GLU A 107 -5.00 3.52 24.12
C GLU A 107 -4.58 2.73 22.87
N GLY A 108 -5.24 2.99 21.73
CA GLY A 108 -4.91 2.41 20.44
C GLY A 108 -3.51 2.79 19.96
N GLN A 109 -3.11 4.06 20.08
CA GLN A 109 -1.75 4.50 19.76
C GLN A 109 -0.70 3.80 20.63
N LYS A 110 -0.95 3.69 21.95
CA LYS A 110 -0.04 3.00 22.88
C LYS A 110 0.06 1.51 22.56
N PHE A 111 -1.05 0.87 22.24
CA PHE A 111 -1.09 -0.54 21.86
C PHE A 111 -0.32 -0.79 20.55
N LEU A 112 -0.59 0.00 19.51
CA LEU A 112 0.09 -0.10 18.22
C LEU A 112 1.58 0.19 18.34
N LEU A 113 1.98 1.17 19.17
CA LEU A 113 3.39 1.43 19.46
C LEU A 113 4.06 0.19 20.05
N SER A 114 3.45 -0.47 21.03
CA SER A 114 3.99 -1.69 21.63
C SER A 114 4.15 -2.83 20.62
N GLU A 115 3.16 -3.05 19.75
CA GLU A 115 3.28 -4.05 18.68
C GLU A 115 4.36 -3.64 17.64
N SER A 116 4.49 -2.36 17.32
CA SER A 116 5.52 -1.83 16.42
C SER A 116 6.93 -2.08 16.96
N GLU A 117 7.17 -1.76 18.22
CA GLU A 117 8.45 -2.02 18.90
C GLU A 117 8.80 -3.51 18.90
N LYS A 118 7.80 -4.36 19.13
CA LYS A 118 7.96 -5.82 19.10
C LYS A 118 8.39 -6.32 17.72
N TYR A 119 7.68 -5.95 16.64
CA TYR A 119 8.04 -6.41 15.29
C TYR A 119 9.36 -5.80 14.80
N CYS A 120 9.62 -4.52 15.10
CA CYS A 120 10.92 -3.89 14.86
C CYS A 120 12.06 -4.63 15.58
N GLY A 121 11.86 -5.00 16.84
CA GLY A 121 12.85 -5.77 17.62
C GLY A 121 13.06 -7.18 17.10
N ILE A 122 12.00 -7.86 16.62
CA ILE A 122 12.12 -9.18 15.96
C ILE A 122 12.94 -9.04 14.67
N LEU A 123 12.63 -8.04 13.83
CA LEU A 123 13.36 -7.79 12.59
C LEU A 123 14.85 -7.52 12.84
N MET A 124 15.17 -6.62 13.77
CA MET A 124 16.56 -6.31 14.11
C MET A 124 17.32 -7.56 14.56
N ARG A 125 16.76 -8.34 15.49
CA ARG A 125 17.41 -9.57 15.99
C ARG A 125 17.60 -10.61 14.90
N MET A 126 16.60 -10.80 14.03
CA MET A 126 16.67 -11.72 12.90
C MET A 126 17.82 -11.33 11.97
N LEU A 127 17.91 -10.05 11.59
CA LEU A 127 18.93 -9.54 10.69
C LEU A 127 20.33 -9.59 11.32
N GLN A 128 20.48 -9.23 12.60
CA GLN A 128 21.76 -9.32 13.30
C GLN A 128 22.24 -10.76 13.47
N LYS A 129 21.32 -11.71 13.71
CA LYS A 129 21.66 -13.14 13.76
C LYS A 129 22.13 -13.65 12.40
N ARG A 130 21.53 -13.17 11.31
CA ARG A 130 21.81 -13.64 9.95
C ARG A 130 23.06 -13.00 9.33
N TYR A 131 23.26 -11.69 9.54
CA TYR A 131 24.31 -10.92 8.87
C TYR A 131 25.42 -10.40 9.81
N GLY A 132 25.28 -10.61 11.12
CA GLY A 132 26.13 -10.02 12.16
C GLY A 132 25.65 -8.64 12.61
N GLN A 133 26.23 -8.12 13.69
CA GLN A 133 25.74 -6.91 14.36
C GLN A 133 25.66 -5.68 13.44
N LEU A 134 26.78 -5.33 12.79
CA LEU A 134 26.87 -4.13 11.96
C LEU A 134 26.06 -4.27 10.66
N ARG A 135 26.27 -5.36 9.90
CA ARG A 135 25.56 -5.56 8.62
C ARG A 135 24.07 -5.79 8.82
N GLY A 136 23.67 -6.46 9.91
CA GLY A 136 22.27 -6.61 10.29
C GLY A 136 21.61 -5.27 10.60
N ALA A 137 22.29 -4.37 11.32
CA ALA A 137 21.80 -3.02 11.57
C ALA A 137 21.70 -2.18 10.27
N THR A 138 22.66 -2.31 9.35
CA THR A 138 22.58 -1.67 8.02
C THR A 138 21.36 -2.17 7.24
N ARG A 139 21.17 -3.49 7.16
CA ARG A 139 20.01 -4.09 6.49
C ARG A 139 18.70 -3.65 7.14
N TYR A 140 18.65 -3.58 8.47
CA TYR A 140 17.47 -3.10 9.19
C TYR A 140 17.09 -1.67 8.78
N ALA A 141 18.08 -0.78 8.68
CA ALA A 141 17.84 0.59 8.20
C ALA A 141 17.32 0.63 6.75
N GLU A 142 17.87 -0.21 5.85
CA GLU A 142 17.37 -0.33 4.47
C GLU A 142 15.88 -0.75 4.44
N LEU A 143 15.49 -1.72 5.26
CA LEU A 143 14.10 -2.20 5.31
C LEU A 143 13.16 -1.17 5.95
N LEU A 144 13.61 -0.41 6.95
CA LEU A 144 12.81 0.72 7.47
C LEU A 144 12.62 1.83 6.43
N HIS A 145 13.61 2.09 5.58
CA HIS A 145 13.42 3.00 4.45
C HIS A 145 12.41 2.45 3.44
N ILE A 146 12.32 1.13 3.25
CA ILE A 146 11.23 0.53 2.48
C ILE A 146 9.87 0.78 3.15
N VAL A 147 9.76 0.61 4.48
CA VAL A 147 8.50 0.92 5.20
C VAL A 147 8.05 2.36 4.92
N GLU A 148 8.93 3.34 5.08
CA GLU A 148 8.64 4.74 4.77
C GLU A 148 8.24 4.93 3.30
N PHE A 149 8.98 4.28 2.39
CA PHE A 149 8.68 4.34 0.97
C PHE A 149 7.31 3.74 0.62
N CYS A 150 6.84 2.72 1.35
CA CYS A 150 5.48 2.19 1.21
C CYS A 150 4.44 3.27 1.50
N PHE A 151 4.62 4.08 2.55
CA PHE A 151 3.72 5.19 2.86
C PHE A 151 3.72 6.25 1.76
N LYS A 152 4.89 6.58 1.21
CA LYS A 152 5.02 7.47 0.04
C LYS A 152 4.29 6.91 -1.19
N CYS A 153 4.39 5.61 -1.45
CA CYS A 153 3.66 4.94 -2.52
C CYS A 153 2.15 4.97 -2.30
N GLY A 154 1.71 4.76 -1.06
CA GLY A 154 0.30 4.86 -0.66
C GLY A 154 -0.26 6.25 -0.92
N TYR A 155 0.48 7.30 -0.57
CA TYR A 155 0.11 8.69 -0.88
C TYR A 155 0.04 8.97 -2.39
N ASN A 156 1.01 8.48 -3.17
CA ASN A 156 0.96 8.65 -4.62
C ASN A 156 -0.23 7.89 -5.25
N SER A 157 -0.56 6.72 -4.70
CA SER A 157 -1.73 5.94 -5.11
C SER A 157 -3.02 6.67 -4.77
N SER A 158 -3.11 7.34 -3.61
CA SER A 158 -4.30 8.14 -3.27
C SER A 158 -4.47 9.33 -4.22
N ILE A 159 -3.39 10.02 -4.59
CA ILE A 159 -3.43 11.07 -5.63
C ILE A 159 -3.92 10.50 -6.95
N PHE A 160 -3.39 9.34 -7.36
CA PHE A 160 -3.80 8.67 -8.58
C PHE A 160 -5.30 8.34 -8.57
N PHE A 161 -5.81 7.68 -7.52
CA PHE A 161 -7.22 7.33 -7.43
C PHE A 161 -8.12 8.57 -7.36
N ASN A 162 -7.69 9.62 -6.64
CA ASN A 162 -8.44 10.87 -6.60
C ASN A 162 -8.51 11.54 -7.98
N TYR A 163 -7.42 11.55 -8.74
CA TYR A 163 -7.41 12.07 -10.10
C TYR A 163 -8.30 11.23 -11.02
N LEU A 164 -8.20 9.90 -10.91
CA LEU A 164 -9.01 8.97 -11.68
C LEU A 164 -10.50 9.23 -11.43
N VAL A 165 -10.94 9.17 -10.17
CA VAL A 165 -12.38 9.28 -9.82
C VAL A 165 -12.96 10.67 -10.08
N ASN A 166 -12.21 11.73 -9.77
CA ASN A 166 -12.75 13.09 -9.80
C ASN A 166 -12.49 13.85 -11.10
N VAL A 167 -11.54 13.39 -11.92
CA VAL A 167 -11.15 14.08 -13.17
C VAL A 167 -11.31 13.17 -14.37
N ALA A 168 -10.58 12.05 -14.44
CA ALA A 168 -10.54 11.21 -15.63
C ALA A 168 -11.83 10.40 -15.85
N ASP A 169 -12.44 9.91 -14.78
CA ASP A 169 -13.65 9.08 -14.77
C ASP A 169 -14.84 9.79 -14.10
N GLN A 170 -14.83 11.12 -14.05
CA GLN A 170 -15.87 11.89 -13.38
C GLN A 170 -17.27 11.59 -13.94
N GLY A 171 -18.16 11.07 -13.08
CA GLY A 171 -19.52 10.66 -13.46
C GLY A 171 -19.56 9.50 -14.46
N ARG A 172 -18.44 8.83 -14.73
CA ARG A 172 -18.38 7.71 -15.68
C ARG A 172 -19.12 6.50 -15.16
N PHE A 173 -18.95 6.18 -13.87
CA PHE A 173 -19.64 5.07 -13.22
C PHE A 173 -21.16 5.14 -13.46
N GLU A 174 -21.74 6.33 -13.36
CA GLU A 174 -23.16 6.62 -13.61
C GLU A 174 -23.53 6.57 -15.11
N LYS A 175 -22.56 6.71 -16.02
CA LYS A 175 -22.77 6.73 -17.49
C LYS A 175 -22.63 5.36 -18.16
N VAL A 176 -21.76 4.49 -17.65
CA VAL A 176 -21.41 3.22 -18.32
C VAL A 176 -22.01 1.99 -17.63
N MET A 177 -22.53 2.15 -16.42
CA MET A 177 -23.10 1.04 -15.66
C MET A 177 -24.62 0.96 -15.91
N PRO A 178 -25.21 -0.24 -16.06
CA PRO A 178 -26.66 -0.36 -16.18
C PRO A 178 -27.37 0.18 -14.93
N ALA A 179 -28.53 0.83 -15.12
CA ALA A 179 -29.29 1.47 -14.04
C ALA A 179 -29.50 0.59 -12.79
N PRO A 180 -29.83 -0.72 -12.89
CA PRO A 180 -29.97 -1.58 -11.71
C PRO A 180 -28.68 -1.74 -10.88
N PHE A 181 -27.51 -1.68 -11.52
CA PHE A 181 -26.22 -1.77 -10.83
C PHE A 181 -25.79 -0.42 -10.23
N ILE A 182 -26.13 0.70 -10.89
CA ILE A 182 -25.97 2.04 -10.30
C ILE A 182 -26.78 2.11 -9.01
N ASP A 183 -28.05 1.67 -9.09
CA ASP A 183 -28.95 1.65 -7.95
C ASP A 183 -28.38 0.77 -6.84
N LEU A 184 -27.82 -0.42 -7.13
CA LEU A 184 -27.23 -1.30 -6.12
C LEU A 184 -25.95 -0.72 -5.48
N CYS A 185 -25.06 -0.12 -6.27
CA CYS A 185 -23.75 0.34 -5.81
C CYS A 185 -23.77 1.72 -5.14
N LEU A 186 -24.78 2.56 -5.41
CA LEU A 186 -24.85 3.95 -4.95
C LEU A 186 -26.00 4.22 -3.97
N GLN A 187 -26.58 3.19 -3.32
CA GLN A 187 -27.76 3.30 -2.42
C GLN A 187 -27.64 4.30 -1.25
N CYS A 188 -26.50 4.96 -1.02
CA CYS A 188 -26.38 6.01 -0.02
C CYS A 188 -26.93 7.39 -0.44
N LYS A 189 -27.41 7.59 -1.67
CA LYS A 189 -27.94 8.90 -2.11
C LYS A 189 -29.40 9.18 -1.72
N ASN A 190 -30.16 8.19 -1.23
CA ASN A 190 -31.61 8.31 -0.99
C ASN A 190 -32.05 8.07 0.46
N VAL A 191 -31.29 8.56 1.45
CA VAL A 191 -31.84 8.77 2.79
C VAL A 191 -31.98 10.29 2.98
N LYS A 192 -33.18 10.80 2.66
CA LYS A 192 -33.63 12.14 3.05
C LYS A 192 -34.12 12.11 4.49
#